data_AF-A0A0G1H967-F1
#
_entry.id   AF-A0A0G1H967-F1
#
_cell.length_a   1.000
_cell.length_b   1.000
_cell.length_c   1.000
_cell.angle_alpha   90.00
_cell.angle_beta   90.00
_cell.angle_gamma   90.00
#
_symmetry.space_group_name_H-M   'P 1'
#
loop_
_entity.id
_entity.type
_entity.pdbx_description
1 polymer ?
#
loop_
_entity_poly.entity_id
_entity_poly.type
_entity_poly.pdbx_seq_one_letter_code
_entity_poly.pdbx_strand_id
1 'polypeptide(L)'
;MRILSLNNNITTFSTMYKSITVLCVSGIIACGIILFGPATFAQLQSADSALGKITYPIADLGSCSDKKNCETYCEQTGNMQSCIDFAKKNALLSTGDIEKSERVIKRIVAGKTPGQCKTRGECEKFCQGNVANIKACVSFAEELSILPPAELAQAKKVAQALEGGAKLPGTCTDKQLCDLYCSATDHLDECLVFAEKADILPANEIAEARKIASFLKAGTTPGACKTKQSCESYCKSEQHFDECINFAEAAGLATKEDIELAKKTGGKGPGGCTSKETCATYCNDQAHASECVQFGIEKGLISEEDKENIKNVTEKIQQGLAGIDPEAQKNVEACFENKMGAETYRKLMAKEIVPTQAIGTSIQFCFEDAMKKYAETMRAKMMQEGGGSYGGGSAPQGIPKEMMQQIPKELQQQIPKELQQQIPESIRQQIPEAAGGYQSAPTGAVSPQGGAAPAPSCGMFTNVPSCDMIPDPRGQEACRQCK
;
A
#
# COMPACT_ATOMS: atom_id res chain seq x y z
N MET A 1 1.50 10.98 -13.02
CA MET A 1 2.14 9.63 -13.12
C MET A 1 1.11 8.47 -13.09
N ARG A 2 -0.11 8.67 -13.63
CA ARG A 2 -1.17 7.62 -13.70
C ARG A 2 -1.23 6.87 -15.03
N ILE A 3 -0.49 7.32 -16.03
CA ILE A 3 -0.61 6.81 -17.41
C ILE A 3 0.40 5.74 -17.71
N LEU A 4 1.53 5.81 -17.04
CA LEU A 4 2.41 4.67 -16.91
C LEU A 4 1.79 3.60 -15.98
N SER A 5 0.77 3.95 -15.18
CA SER A 5 -0.07 2.97 -14.47
C SER A 5 -1.10 2.27 -15.36
N LEU A 6 -1.17 2.58 -16.66
CA LEU A 6 -1.97 1.78 -17.59
C LEU A 6 -1.42 0.35 -17.71
N ASN A 7 -0.15 0.09 -17.42
CA ASN A 7 0.33 -1.30 -17.27
C ASN A 7 -0.20 -2.03 -16.02
N ASN A 8 -0.73 -1.29 -15.02
CA ASN A 8 -1.33 -1.85 -13.80
C ASN A 8 -2.86 -1.66 -13.71
N ASN A 9 -3.49 -0.96 -14.66
CA ASN A 9 -4.95 -0.90 -14.82
C ASN A 9 -5.44 -1.57 -16.12
N ILE A 10 -4.52 -2.00 -17.00
CA ILE A 10 -4.76 -2.98 -18.07
C ILE A 10 -4.39 -4.41 -17.59
N THR A 11 -4.00 -4.57 -16.32
CA THR A 11 -3.91 -5.89 -15.67
C THR A 11 -5.27 -6.53 -15.40
N THR A 12 -6.37 -5.80 -15.49
CA THR A 12 -7.73 -6.35 -15.28
C THR A 12 -8.15 -7.28 -16.41
N PHE A 13 -7.80 -6.97 -17.65
CA PHE A 13 -7.94 -7.93 -18.75
C PHE A 13 -6.86 -9.03 -18.71
N SER A 14 -5.71 -8.78 -18.09
CA SER A 14 -4.77 -9.86 -17.73
C SER A 14 -5.38 -10.79 -16.70
N THR A 15 -6.39 -10.40 -15.90
CA THR A 15 -7.15 -11.33 -15.05
C THR A 15 -8.16 -12.14 -15.83
N MET A 16 -8.80 -11.60 -16.87
CA MET A 16 -9.57 -12.42 -17.81
C MET A 16 -8.68 -13.44 -18.52
N TYR A 17 -7.47 -13.02 -18.93
CA TYR A 17 -6.49 -13.92 -19.52
C TYR A 17 -5.78 -14.81 -18.50
N LYS A 18 -5.57 -14.41 -17.23
CA LYS A 18 -4.97 -15.20 -16.14
C LYS A 18 -5.96 -16.19 -15.55
N SER A 19 -7.26 -15.93 -15.54
CA SER A 19 -8.27 -16.97 -15.30
C SER A 19 -8.30 -18.00 -16.44
N ILE A 20 -7.82 -17.61 -17.63
CA ILE A 20 -7.59 -18.49 -18.78
C ILE A 20 -6.15 -19.08 -18.83
N THR A 21 -5.15 -18.43 -18.23
CA THR A 21 -3.74 -18.90 -18.10
C THR A 21 -3.45 -19.55 -16.75
N VAL A 22 -4.44 -19.70 -15.87
CA VAL A 22 -4.43 -20.71 -14.80
C VAL A 22 -4.77 -22.10 -15.37
N LEU A 23 -5.24 -22.15 -16.63
CA LEU A 23 -5.10 -23.32 -17.51
C LEU A 23 -3.81 -23.26 -18.35
N CYS A 24 -2.81 -22.44 -17.99
CA CYS A 24 -1.61 -22.00 -18.74
C CYS A 24 -0.18 -22.35 -18.26
N VAL A 25 0.07 -23.16 -17.22
CA VAL A 25 1.46 -23.51 -16.82
C VAL A 25 2.00 -24.60 -17.74
N SER A 26 3.21 -24.62 -18.29
CA SER A 26 4.19 -23.60 -18.70
C SER A 26 5.13 -24.36 -19.66
N GLY A 27 5.57 -23.71 -20.73
CA GLY A 27 6.58 -24.28 -21.63
C GLY A 27 7.80 -23.38 -21.67
N ILE A 28 8.81 -23.68 -20.86
CA ILE A 28 10.25 -23.39 -21.06
C ILE A 28 10.94 -24.51 -20.25
N ILE A 29 11.80 -25.40 -20.75
CA ILE A 29 13.12 -25.18 -21.36
C ILE A 29 13.52 -26.47 -22.10
N ALA A 30 14.00 -26.33 -23.33
CA ALA A 30 15.00 -27.24 -23.88
C ALA A 30 15.96 -26.46 -24.81
N CYS A 31 16.94 -25.80 -24.19
CA CYS A 31 18.27 -25.64 -24.77
C CYS A 31 19.29 -25.48 -23.64
N GLY A 32 20.33 -26.32 -23.66
CA GLY A 32 21.67 -25.96 -23.17
C GLY A 32 21.98 -26.19 -21.69
N ILE A 33 22.42 -27.40 -21.39
CA ILE A 33 23.48 -27.80 -20.44
C ILE A 33 24.24 -26.63 -19.77
N ILE A 34 24.19 -26.52 -18.43
CA ILE A 34 25.35 -26.20 -17.56
C ILE A 34 25.22 -26.99 -16.24
N LEU A 35 26.35 -27.59 -15.84
CA LEU A 35 26.61 -28.39 -14.65
C LEU A 35 26.59 -27.56 -13.34
N PHE A 36 26.43 -28.25 -12.19
CA PHE A 36 26.81 -27.93 -10.79
C PHE A 36 25.67 -27.88 -9.74
N GLY A 37 25.68 -28.89 -8.84
CA GLY A 37 25.49 -28.73 -7.38
C GLY A 37 24.07 -28.87 -6.78
N PRO A 38 23.86 -29.71 -5.74
CA PRO A 38 22.59 -29.78 -5.04
C PRO A 38 22.54 -28.68 -3.97
N ALA A 39 21.84 -27.59 -4.24
CA ALA A 39 21.44 -26.62 -3.24
C ALA A 39 19.91 -26.52 -3.23
N THR A 40 19.35 -26.87 -2.09
CA THR A 40 17.92 -26.94 -1.79
C THR A 40 17.24 -25.58 -1.97
N PHE A 41 16.53 -25.40 -3.09
CA PHE A 41 15.52 -24.35 -3.23
C PHE A 41 14.17 -24.91 -2.78
N ALA A 42 13.85 -24.69 -1.50
CA ALA A 42 12.50 -24.81 -1.00
C ALA A 42 11.84 -23.43 -1.00
N GLN A 43 10.55 -23.41 -1.36
CA GLN A 43 9.57 -22.33 -1.23
C GLN A 43 9.61 -21.20 -2.27
N LEU A 44 8.93 -21.46 -3.40
CA LEU A 44 7.88 -20.58 -3.92
C LEU A 44 6.70 -21.48 -4.32
N GLN A 45 5.64 -21.50 -3.51
CA GLN A 45 4.45 -22.34 -3.74
C GLN A 45 3.21 -21.59 -3.26
N SER A 46 2.38 -21.12 -4.19
CA SER A 46 0.98 -20.74 -3.88
C SER A 46 0.02 -20.69 -5.06
N ALA A 47 0.42 -21.08 -6.28
CA ALA A 47 -0.50 -21.43 -7.37
C ALA A 47 -0.10 -22.76 -8.07
N ASP A 48 1.21 -23.05 -8.13
CA ASP A 48 1.73 -24.34 -8.60
C ASP A 48 1.29 -25.54 -7.76
N SER A 49 0.93 -25.35 -6.48
CA SER A 49 0.61 -26.45 -5.56
C SER A 49 -0.71 -27.16 -5.84
N ALA A 50 -1.62 -26.57 -6.63
CA ALA A 50 -2.86 -27.22 -7.07
C ALA A 50 -2.66 -28.02 -8.36
N LEU A 51 -1.90 -27.48 -9.32
CA LEU A 51 -1.57 -28.16 -10.57
C LEU A 51 -0.51 -29.25 -10.40
N GLY A 52 0.40 -29.13 -9.42
CA GLY A 52 1.40 -30.14 -9.07
C GLY A 52 0.82 -31.43 -8.45
N LYS A 53 -0.50 -31.47 -8.18
CA LYS A 53 -1.20 -32.68 -7.68
C LYS A 53 -1.92 -33.46 -8.77
N ILE A 54 -2.02 -32.92 -10.00
CA ILE A 54 -2.69 -33.59 -11.10
C ILE A 54 -1.74 -34.64 -11.67
N THR A 55 -2.10 -35.91 -11.55
CA THR A 55 -1.37 -37.02 -12.15
C THR A 55 -2.01 -37.41 -13.47
N TYR A 56 -1.21 -37.41 -14.55
CA TYR A 56 -1.63 -37.88 -15.86
C TYR A 56 -1.36 -39.39 -16.02
N PRO A 57 -2.14 -40.11 -16.84
CA PRO A 57 -3.31 -39.64 -17.58
C PRO A 57 -4.55 -39.42 -16.68
N ILE A 58 -5.40 -38.46 -17.04
CA ILE A 58 -6.60 -38.14 -16.25
C ILE A 58 -7.79 -38.98 -16.74
N ALA A 59 -8.11 -40.05 -16.01
CA ALA A 59 -9.20 -40.97 -16.38
C ALA A 59 -10.55 -40.26 -16.58
N ASP A 60 -10.89 -39.31 -15.70
CA ASP A 60 -12.15 -38.54 -15.73
C ASP A 60 -12.27 -37.66 -17.00
N LEU A 61 -11.15 -37.37 -17.68
CA LEU A 61 -11.08 -36.50 -18.87
C LEU A 61 -10.59 -37.26 -20.11
N GLY A 62 -11.14 -38.46 -20.32
CA GLY A 62 -10.83 -39.27 -21.50
C GLY A 62 -9.40 -39.82 -21.52
N SER A 63 -8.77 -39.96 -20.35
CA SER A 63 -7.38 -40.40 -20.20
C SER A 63 -6.36 -39.51 -20.93
N CYS A 64 -6.62 -38.20 -21.00
CA CYS A 64 -5.67 -37.25 -21.56
C CYS A 64 -4.30 -37.35 -20.86
N SER A 65 -3.23 -37.49 -21.65
CA SER A 65 -1.86 -37.81 -21.19
C SER A 65 -1.08 -36.60 -20.67
N ASP A 66 -1.55 -35.42 -20.98
CA ASP A 66 -0.92 -34.15 -20.65
C ASP A 66 -1.97 -33.04 -20.74
N LYS A 67 -1.55 -31.87 -20.26
CA LYS A 67 -2.39 -30.68 -20.18
C LYS A 67 -3.02 -30.27 -21.52
N LYS A 68 -2.24 -30.28 -22.60
CA LYS A 68 -2.71 -29.86 -23.93
C LYS A 68 -3.77 -30.83 -24.47
N ASN A 69 -3.58 -32.11 -24.24
CA ASN A 69 -4.57 -33.13 -24.59
C ASN A 69 -5.85 -33.00 -23.76
N CYS A 70 -5.75 -32.61 -22.48
CA CYS A 70 -6.92 -32.33 -21.65
C CYS A 70 -7.65 -31.05 -22.08
N GLU A 71 -6.93 -29.99 -22.46
CA GLU A 71 -7.52 -28.78 -23.04
C GLU A 71 -8.32 -29.14 -24.30
N THR A 72 -7.72 -29.91 -25.20
CA THR A 72 -8.39 -30.37 -26.44
C THR A 72 -9.63 -31.22 -26.14
N TYR A 73 -9.56 -32.10 -25.13
CA TYR A 73 -10.72 -32.87 -24.67
C TYR A 73 -11.84 -31.95 -24.16
N CYS A 74 -11.49 -30.95 -23.34
CA CYS A 74 -12.42 -30.02 -22.72
C CYS A 74 -13.01 -28.96 -23.67
N GLU A 75 -12.37 -28.69 -24.80
CA GLU A 75 -12.91 -27.80 -25.83
C GLU A 75 -14.12 -28.39 -26.56
N GLN A 76 -14.28 -29.72 -26.50
CA GLN A 76 -15.44 -30.40 -27.08
C GLN A 76 -16.69 -30.14 -26.24
N THR A 77 -17.75 -29.64 -26.86
CA THR A 77 -19.03 -29.32 -26.20
C THR A 77 -19.59 -30.48 -25.36
N GLY A 78 -19.42 -31.73 -25.82
CA GLY A 78 -19.88 -32.91 -25.11
C GLY A 78 -19.13 -33.22 -23.81
N ASN A 79 -17.93 -32.65 -23.63
CA ASN A 79 -17.03 -32.97 -22.51
C ASN A 79 -16.91 -31.82 -21.49
N MET A 80 -17.47 -30.65 -21.78
CA MET A 80 -17.33 -29.45 -20.95
C MET A 80 -17.79 -29.68 -19.50
N GLN A 81 -18.89 -30.41 -19.29
CA GLN A 81 -19.38 -30.70 -17.94
C GLN A 81 -18.39 -31.59 -17.15
N SER A 82 -17.84 -32.63 -17.77
CA SER A 82 -16.82 -33.49 -17.14
C SER A 82 -15.59 -32.68 -16.73
N CYS A 83 -15.22 -31.67 -17.53
CA CYS A 83 -14.11 -30.78 -17.22
C CYS A 83 -14.40 -29.84 -16.05
N ILE A 84 -15.63 -29.30 -15.95
CA ILE A 84 -16.04 -28.49 -14.80
C ILE A 84 -16.14 -29.36 -13.54
N ASP A 85 -16.67 -30.57 -13.64
CA ASP A 85 -16.76 -31.50 -12.52
C ASP A 85 -15.36 -31.89 -12.01
N PHE A 86 -14.42 -32.14 -12.93
CA PHE A 86 -13.01 -32.38 -12.58
C PHE A 86 -12.36 -31.16 -11.94
N ALA A 87 -12.56 -29.96 -12.50
CA ALA A 87 -12.04 -28.72 -11.94
C ALA A 87 -12.59 -28.44 -10.53
N LYS A 88 -13.87 -28.74 -10.30
CA LYS A 88 -14.54 -28.62 -8.99
C LYS A 88 -13.98 -29.64 -7.99
N LYS A 89 -13.87 -30.91 -8.39
CA LYS A 89 -13.32 -32.00 -7.56
C LYS A 89 -11.88 -31.75 -7.11
N ASN A 90 -11.09 -31.10 -7.97
CA ASN A 90 -9.68 -30.82 -7.71
C ASN A 90 -9.41 -29.36 -7.30
N ALA A 91 -10.46 -28.55 -7.06
CA ALA A 91 -10.36 -27.14 -6.70
C ALA A 91 -9.44 -26.32 -7.62
N LEU A 92 -9.52 -26.58 -8.94
CA LEU A 92 -8.72 -25.89 -9.96
C LEU A 92 -9.26 -24.50 -10.31
N LEU A 93 -10.54 -24.26 -10.00
CA LEU A 93 -11.25 -23.01 -10.25
C LEU A 93 -11.97 -22.54 -8.99
N SER A 94 -12.15 -21.23 -8.85
CA SER A 94 -12.96 -20.66 -7.79
C SER A 94 -14.44 -21.03 -7.97
N THR A 95 -15.23 -21.03 -6.90
CA THR A 95 -16.69 -21.26 -6.97
C THR A 95 -17.36 -20.30 -7.96
N GLY A 96 -16.96 -19.03 -7.95
CA GLY A 96 -17.50 -18.03 -8.89
C GLY A 96 -17.17 -18.33 -10.35
N ASP A 97 -16.00 -18.91 -10.64
CA ASP A 97 -15.62 -19.27 -12.01
C ASP A 97 -16.30 -20.57 -12.48
N ILE A 98 -16.56 -21.51 -11.58
CA ILE A 98 -17.38 -22.70 -11.85
C ILE A 98 -18.80 -22.28 -12.22
N GLU A 99 -19.44 -21.42 -11.41
CA GLU A 99 -20.80 -20.94 -11.67
C GLU A 99 -20.91 -20.18 -13.00
N LYS A 100 -19.92 -19.33 -13.32
CA LYS A 100 -19.85 -18.64 -14.63
C LYS A 100 -19.75 -19.65 -15.76
N SER A 101 -18.90 -20.67 -15.61
CA SER A 101 -18.69 -21.69 -16.64
C SER A 101 -19.95 -22.53 -16.87
N GLU A 102 -20.64 -22.94 -15.81
CA GLU A 102 -21.93 -23.65 -15.89
C GLU A 102 -23.00 -22.83 -16.62
N ARG A 103 -23.07 -21.50 -16.36
CA ARG A 103 -23.99 -20.60 -17.08
C ARG A 103 -23.67 -20.54 -18.57
N VAL A 104 -22.39 -20.48 -18.94
CA VAL A 104 -21.95 -20.48 -20.35
C VAL A 104 -22.26 -21.81 -21.03
N ILE A 105 -21.95 -22.95 -20.40
CA ILE A 105 -22.25 -24.29 -20.92
C ILE A 105 -23.74 -24.43 -21.22
N LYS A 106 -24.61 -23.97 -20.30
CA LYS A 106 -26.07 -23.99 -20.52
C LYS A 106 -26.49 -23.22 -21.77
N ARG A 107 -25.82 -22.11 -22.11
CA ARG A 107 -26.09 -21.35 -23.33
C ARG A 107 -25.55 -22.01 -24.59
N ILE A 108 -24.37 -22.63 -24.50
CA ILE A 108 -23.78 -23.41 -25.60
C ILE A 108 -24.70 -24.57 -25.98
N VAL A 109 -25.13 -25.38 -25.00
CA VAL A 109 -26.03 -26.53 -25.23
C VAL A 109 -27.38 -26.09 -25.78
N ALA A 110 -27.89 -24.94 -25.33
CA ALA A 110 -29.13 -24.37 -25.84
C ALA A 110 -29.01 -23.69 -27.22
N GLY A 111 -27.80 -23.57 -27.80
CA GLY A 111 -27.57 -22.83 -29.03
C GLY A 111 -27.86 -21.33 -28.91
N LYS A 112 -27.79 -20.77 -27.70
CA LYS A 112 -28.13 -19.38 -27.37
C LYS A 112 -26.90 -18.48 -27.18
N THR A 113 -25.77 -18.85 -27.77
CA THR A 113 -24.55 -18.05 -27.78
C THR A 113 -24.55 -17.05 -28.95
N PRO A 114 -23.78 -15.95 -28.87
CA PRO A 114 -23.59 -15.05 -30.00
C PRO A 114 -23.05 -15.81 -31.22
N GLY A 115 -23.69 -15.63 -32.37
CA GLY A 115 -23.33 -16.38 -33.59
C GLY A 115 -23.54 -17.88 -33.51
N GLN A 116 -24.22 -18.39 -32.48
CA GLN A 116 -24.41 -19.82 -32.20
C GLN A 116 -23.08 -20.61 -32.08
N CYS A 117 -22.01 -19.94 -31.63
CA CYS A 117 -20.72 -20.58 -31.39
C CYS A 117 -20.83 -21.67 -30.31
N LYS A 118 -20.16 -22.81 -30.53
CA LYS A 118 -20.25 -24.00 -29.67
C LYS A 118 -18.97 -24.29 -28.90
N THR A 119 -17.85 -23.74 -29.37
CA THR A 119 -16.54 -23.86 -28.75
C THR A 119 -15.98 -22.48 -28.40
N ARG A 120 -15.00 -22.48 -27.51
CA ARG A 120 -14.29 -21.25 -27.15
C ARG A 120 -13.70 -20.54 -28.37
N GLY A 121 -12.97 -21.27 -29.21
CA GLY A 121 -12.35 -20.71 -30.41
C GLY A 121 -13.38 -20.16 -31.41
N GLU A 122 -14.53 -20.82 -31.57
CA GLU A 122 -15.62 -20.30 -32.40
C GLU A 122 -16.19 -18.99 -31.84
N CYS A 123 -16.41 -18.92 -30.53
CA CYS A 123 -16.94 -17.72 -29.89
C CYS A 123 -15.93 -16.56 -29.95
N GLU A 124 -14.66 -16.82 -29.69
CA GLU A 124 -13.58 -15.84 -29.83
C GLU A 124 -13.51 -15.30 -31.27
N LYS A 125 -13.50 -16.20 -32.25
CA LYS A 125 -13.50 -15.83 -33.68
C LYS A 125 -14.74 -15.02 -34.07
N PHE A 126 -15.92 -15.37 -33.55
CA PHE A 126 -17.14 -14.60 -33.79
C PHE A 126 -17.03 -13.18 -33.20
N CYS A 127 -16.59 -13.06 -31.95
CA CYS A 127 -16.50 -11.78 -31.24
C CYS A 127 -15.38 -10.87 -31.79
N GLN A 128 -14.27 -11.43 -32.26
CA GLN A 128 -13.10 -10.70 -32.76
C GLN A 128 -13.15 -10.44 -34.27
N GLY A 129 -13.81 -11.32 -35.03
CA GLY A 129 -13.78 -11.28 -36.49
C GLY A 129 -14.54 -10.11 -37.12
N ASN A 130 -15.45 -9.48 -36.37
CA ASN A 130 -16.19 -8.31 -36.84
C ASN A 130 -16.58 -7.41 -35.67
N VAL A 131 -16.26 -6.12 -35.76
CA VAL A 131 -16.62 -5.12 -34.76
C VAL A 131 -18.13 -5.03 -34.50
N ALA A 132 -18.96 -5.33 -35.51
CA ALA A 132 -20.41 -5.40 -35.37
C ALA A 132 -20.88 -6.51 -34.39
N ASN A 133 -20.07 -7.56 -34.20
CA ASN A 133 -20.39 -8.67 -33.30
C ASN A 133 -20.07 -8.34 -31.83
N ILE A 134 -19.24 -7.33 -31.56
CA ILE A 134 -18.78 -7.00 -30.22
C ILE A 134 -19.96 -6.67 -29.29
N LYS A 135 -20.97 -5.94 -29.78
CA LYS A 135 -22.19 -5.67 -28.99
C LYS A 135 -22.85 -6.95 -28.51
N ALA A 136 -23.05 -7.92 -29.41
CA ALA A 136 -23.68 -9.18 -29.06
C ALA A 136 -22.87 -9.94 -28.00
N CYS A 137 -21.54 -9.91 -28.10
CA CYS A 137 -20.66 -10.54 -27.12
C CYS A 137 -20.66 -9.83 -25.76
N VAL A 138 -20.67 -8.49 -25.74
CA VAL A 138 -20.76 -7.71 -24.49
C VAL A 138 -22.11 -7.90 -23.81
N SER A 139 -23.21 -7.88 -24.57
CA SER A 139 -24.56 -8.17 -24.03
C SER A 139 -24.67 -9.59 -23.48
N PHE A 140 -24.09 -10.58 -24.16
CA PHE A 140 -24.02 -11.94 -23.65
C PHE A 140 -23.20 -12.03 -22.36
N ALA A 141 -22.07 -11.32 -22.31
CA ALA A 141 -21.22 -11.29 -21.14
C ALA A 141 -21.89 -10.62 -19.92
N GLU A 142 -22.66 -9.58 -20.16
CA GLU A 142 -23.52 -8.91 -19.17
C GLU A 142 -24.63 -9.84 -18.66
N GLU A 143 -25.40 -10.43 -19.58
CA GLU A 143 -26.51 -11.33 -19.26
C GLU A 143 -26.07 -12.48 -18.35
N LEU A 144 -24.88 -13.02 -18.60
CA LEU A 144 -24.33 -14.10 -17.79
C LEU A 144 -23.48 -13.63 -16.61
N SER A 145 -23.26 -12.31 -16.47
CA SER A 145 -22.38 -11.74 -15.44
C SER A 145 -21.03 -12.45 -15.37
N ILE A 146 -20.42 -12.69 -16.55
CA ILE A 146 -19.13 -13.39 -16.65
C ILE A 146 -17.94 -12.42 -16.59
N LEU A 147 -18.21 -11.12 -16.67
CA LEU A 147 -17.21 -10.05 -16.52
C LEU A 147 -17.39 -9.32 -15.18
N PRO A 148 -16.28 -8.95 -14.50
CA PRO A 148 -16.33 -8.00 -13.40
C PRO A 148 -16.99 -6.67 -13.81
N PRO A 149 -17.66 -5.94 -12.91
CA PRO A 149 -18.39 -4.71 -13.25
C PRO A 149 -17.54 -3.64 -13.95
N ALA A 150 -16.29 -3.45 -13.51
CA ALA A 150 -15.37 -2.48 -14.11
C ALA A 150 -14.99 -2.87 -15.55
N GLU A 151 -14.69 -4.15 -15.79
CA GLU A 151 -14.37 -4.67 -17.12
C GLU A 151 -15.59 -4.62 -18.05
N LEU A 152 -16.79 -4.94 -17.54
CA LEU A 152 -18.02 -4.82 -18.30
C LEU A 152 -18.30 -3.36 -18.69
N ALA A 153 -18.10 -2.41 -17.79
CA ALA A 153 -18.28 -0.99 -18.08
C ALA A 153 -17.34 -0.53 -19.21
N GLN A 154 -16.06 -0.94 -19.17
CA GLN A 154 -15.11 -0.64 -20.23
C GLN A 154 -15.48 -1.32 -21.56
N ALA A 155 -15.91 -2.59 -21.52
CA ALA A 155 -16.34 -3.32 -22.72
C ALA A 155 -17.55 -2.68 -23.39
N LYS A 156 -18.52 -2.17 -22.61
CA LYS A 156 -19.68 -1.41 -23.10
C LYS A 156 -19.27 -0.11 -23.78
N LYS A 157 -18.34 0.62 -23.17
CA LYS A 157 -17.77 1.86 -23.74
C LYS A 157 -17.12 1.62 -25.09
N VAL A 158 -16.31 0.57 -25.21
CA VAL A 158 -15.72 0.15 -26.49
C VAL A 158 -16.81 -0.24 -27.50
N ALA A 159 -17.77 -1.08 -27.12
CA ALA A 159 -18.86 -1.50 -28.02
C ALA A 159 -19.67 -0.29 -28.54
N GLN A 160 -20.01 0.66 -27.66
CA GLN A 160 -20.73 1.88 -28.01
C GLN A 160 -19.91 2.76 -28.96
N ALA A 161 -18.60 2.89 -28.73
CA ALA A 161 -17.72 3.66 -29.61
C ALA A 161 -17.69 3.07 -31.03
N LEU A 162 -17.58 1.74 -31.14
CA LEU A 162 -17.54 1.04 -32.42
C LEU A 162 -18.89 1.11 -33.16
N GLU A 163 -20.01 1.03 -32.44
CA GLU A 163 -21.34 1.30 -33.00
C GLU A 163 -21.46 2.74 -33.52
N GLY A 164 -20.86 3.69 -32.81
CA GLY A 164 -20.74 5.09 -33.24
C GLY A 164 -19.72 5.32 -34.38
N GLY A 165 -19.24 4.25 -35.01
CA GLY A 165 -18.30 4.32 -36.13
C GLY A 165 -16.86 4.67 -35.73
N ALA A 166 -16.48 4.50 -34.46
CA ALA A 166 -15.07 4.44 -34.12
C ALA A 166 -14.41 3.23 -34.78
N LYS A 167 -13.14 3.37 -35.14
CA LYS A 167 -12.32 2.28 -35.65
C LYS A 167 -11.32 1.89 -34.58
N LEU A 168 -11.07 0.60 -34.43
CA LEU A 168 -9.97 0.13 -33.60
C LEU A 168 -8.64 0.66 -34.18
N PRO A 169 -7.64 0.97 -33.33
CA PRO A 169 -6.34 1.41 -33.80
C PRO A 169 -5.66 0.38 -34.71
N GLY A 170 -5.09 0.86 -35.82
CA GLY A 170 -4.43 0.02 -36.82
C GLY A 170 -5.36 -1.04 -37.41
N THR A 171 -4.96 -2.29 -37.28
CA THR A 171 -5.74 -3.46 -37.71
C THR A 171 -5.96 -4.44 -36.55
N CYS A 172 -5.88 -3.98 -35.30
CA CYS A 172 -6.05 -4.88 -34.18
C CYS A 172 -7.50 -5.38 -34.13
N THR A 173 -7.66 -6.70 -33.99
CA THR A 173 -8.96 -7.39 -33.93
C THR A 173 -9.27 -7.96 -32.55
N ASP A 174 -8.26 -7.95 -31.67
CA ASP A 174 -8.36 -8.43 -30.31
C ASP A 174 -7.46 -7.57 -29.41
N LYS A 175 -7.62 -7.77 -28.09
CA LYS A 175 -6.89 -6.99 -27.10
C LYS A 175 -5.38 -7.15 -27.20
N GLN A 176 -4.85 -8.35 -27.41
CA GLN A 176 -3.40 -8.56 -27.42
C GLN A 176 -2.77 -7.82 -28.59
N LEU A 177 -3.41 -7.87 -29.76
CA LEU A 177 -2.98 -7.09 -30.92
C LEU A 177 -3.12 -5.59 -30.69
N CYS A 178 -4.19 -5.13 -30.03
CA CYS A 178 -4.36 -3.70 -29.73
C CYS A 178 -3.32 -3.22 -28.71
N ASP A 179 -3.02 -4.03 -27.68
CA ASP A 179 -2.00 -3.72 -26.67
C ASP A 179 -0.62 -3.64 -27.34
N LEU A 180 -0.28 -4.61 -28.19
CA LEU A 180 0.98 -4.61 -28.93
C LEU A 180 1.08 -3.36 -29.82
N TYR A 181 0.03 -3.06 -30.59
CA TYR A 181 -0.03 -1.88 -31.45
C TYR A 181 0.12 -0.58 -30.65
N CYS A 182 -0.68 -0.41 -29.59
CA CYS A 182 -0.69 0.79 -28.75
C CYS A 182 0.53 0.94 -27.84
N SER A 183 1.29 -0.14 -27.62
CA SER A 183 2.56 -0.09 -26.90
C SER A 183 3.70 0.50 -27.75
N ALA A 184 3.54 0.52 -29.07
CA ALA A 184 4.50 1.18 -29.95
C ALA A 184 4.32 2.70 -29.87
N THR A 185 5.43 3.41 -29.64
CA THR A 185 5.45 4.88 -29.47
C THR A 185 4.86 5.62 -30.67
N ASP A 186 5.02 5.05 -31.86
CA ASP A 186 4.60 5.64 -33.14
C ASP A 186 3.08 5.58 -33.33
N HIS A 187 2.39 4.69 -32.60
CA HIS A 187 0.95 4.47 -32.68
C HIS A 187 0.17 5.08 -31.50
N LEU A 188 0.88 5.66 -30.53
CA LEU A 188 0.28 6.14 -29.29
C LEU A 188 -0.81 7.20 -29.51
N ASP A 189 -0.64 8.12 -30.48
CA ASP A 189 -1.65 9.16 -30.74
C ASP A 189 -2.96 8.57 -31.25
N GLU A 190 -2.89 7.59 -32.16
CA GLU A 190 -4.07 6.91 -32.68
C GLU A 190 -4.82 6.19 -31.56
N CYS A 191 -4.09 5.52 -30.68
CA CYS A 191 -4.67 4.84 -29.52
C CYS A 191 -5.28 5.82 -28.52
N LEU A 192 -4.68 6.99 -28.29
CA LEU A 192 -5.25 8.01 -27.42
C LEU A 192 -6.51 8.65 -28.03
N VAL A 193 -6.54 8.85 -29.35
CA VAL A 193 -7.75 9.31 -30.07
C VAL A 193 -8.87 8.28 -29.92
N PHE A 194 -8.58 6.99 -30.09
CA PHE A 194 -9.57 5.95 -29.84
C PHE A 194 -10.02 5.93 -28.38
N ALA A 195 -9.07 6.01 -27.43
CA ALA A 195 -9.37 5.94 -26.00
C ALA A 195 -10.27 7.09 -25.54
N GLU A 196 -10.02 8.29 -26.06
CA GLU A 196 -10.84 9.48 -25.86
C GLU A 196 -12.23 9.32 -26.49
N LYS A 197 -12.30 8.88 -27.76
CA LYS A 197 -13.59 8.65 -28.45
C LYS A 197 -14.43 7.56 -27.79
N ALA A 198 -13.78 6.54 -27.23
CA ALA A 198 -14.43 5.46 -26.52
C ALA A 198 -14.69 5.77 -25.05
N ASP A 199 -14.27 6.93 -24.55
CA ASP A 199 -14.38 7.31 -23.13
C ASP A 199 -13.78 6.26 -22.17
N ILE A 200 -12.81 5.46 -22.62
CA ILE A 200 -12.19 4.42 -21.78
C ILE A 200 -11.13 5.01 -20.86
N LEU A 201 -10.70 6.26 -21.10
CA LEU A 201 -9.82 7.05 -20.24
C LEU A 201 -10.43 8.44 -20.01
N PRO A 202 -10.42 8.95 -18.77
CA PRO A 202 -10.94 10.28 -18.50
C PRO A 202 -10.05 11.36 -19.12
N ALA A 203 -10.63 12.54 -19.41
CA ALA A 203 -9.96 13.61 -20.16
C ALA A 203 -8.63 14.08 -19.55
N ASN A 204 -8.52 14.09 -18.20
CA ASN A 204 -7.28 14.43 -17.52
C ASN A 204 -6.18 13.38 -17.76
N GLU A 205 -6.54 12.09 -17.80
CA GLU A 205 -5.60 11.02 -18.15
C GLU A 205 -5.25 11.04 -19.65
N ILE A 206 -6.17 11.40 -20.54
CA ILE A 206 -5.80 11.63 -21.95
C ILE A 206 -4.80 12.80 -22.07
N ALA A 207 -5.02 13.89 -21.34
CA ALA A 207 -4.14 15.07 -21.38
C ALA A 207 -2.73 14.77 -20.85
N GLU A 208 -2.62 14.12 -19.69
CA GLU A 208 -1.33 13.63 -19.18
C GLU A 208 -0.69 12.64 -20.19
N ALA A 209 -1.47 11.86 -20.96
CA ALA A 209 -0.93 10.82 -21.85
C ALA A 209 -0.29 11.45 -23.06
N ARG A 210 -0.96 12.45 -23.62
CA ARG A 210 -0.46 13.25 -24.73
C ARG A 210 0.83 13.97 -24.35
N LYS A 211 0.95 14.45 -23.10
CA LYS A 211 2.22 15.01 -22.60
C LYS A 211 3.32 13.97 -22.65
N ILE A 212 3.16 12.81 -22.01
CA ILE A 212 4.19 11.76 -22.01
C ILE A 212 4.50 11.27 -23.44
N ALA A 213 3.47 11.12 -24.28
CA ALA A 213 3.61 10.72 -25.68
C ALA A 213 4.55 11.66 -26.46
N SER A 214 4.52 12.97 -26.17
CA SER A 214 5.41 13.93 -26.82
C SER A 214 6.89 13.66 -26.48
N PHE A 215 7.21 13.37 -25.21
CA PHE A 215 8.57 13.02 -24.79
C PHE A 215 9.02 11.68 -25.36
N LEU A 216 8.12 10.68 -25.43
CA LEU A 216 8.42 9.37 -26.02
C LEU A 216 8.76 9.48 -27.51
N LYS A 217 7.99 10.26 -28.28
CA LYS A 217 8.26 10.48 -29.71
C LYS A 217 9.52 11.31 -29.95
N ALA A 218 9.78 12.28 -29.08
CA ALA A 218 10.99 13.09 -29.16
C ALA A 218 12.25 12.34 -28.69
N GLY A 219 12.09 11.18 -28.02
CA GLY A 219 13.21 10.44 -27.42
C GLY A 219 13.85 11.17 -26.25
N THR A 220 13.14 12.12 -25.63
CA THR A 220 13.64 12.98 -24.54
C THR A 220 13.16 12.51 -23.16
N THR A 221 12.77 11.25 -23.05
CA THR A 221 12.55 10.59 -21.76
C THR A 221 13.89 10.27 -21.09
N PRO A 222 13.93 10.10 -19.76
CA PRO A 222 15.17 9.79 -19.05
C PRO A 222 15.85 8.53 -19.61
N GLY A 223 17.12 8.63 -19.98
CA GLY A 223 17.87 7.53 -20.61
C GLY A 223 17.26 7.03 -21.93
N ALA A 224 16.44 7.84 -22.60
CA ALA A 224 15.64 7.47 -23.77
C ALA A 224 14.76 6.23 -23.56
N CYS A 225 14.29 6.03 -22.31
CA CYS A 225 13.43 4.92 -21.95
C CYS A 225 12.09 4.96 -22.71
N LYS A 226 11.60 3.81 -23.18
CA LYS A 226 10.37 3.71 -24.00
C LYS A 226 9.18 3.12 -23.26
N THR A 227 9.43 2.45 -22.14
CA THR A 227 8.39 1.79 -21.33
C THR A 227 8.49 2.25 -19.89
N LYS A 228 7.37 2.23 -19.15
CA LYS A 228 7.36 2.53 -17.70
C LYS A 228 8.48 1.82 -16.97
N GLN A 229 8.57 0.51 -17.14
CA GLN A 229 9.53 -0.31 -16.41
C GLN A 229 10.97 0.10 -16.71
N SER A 230 11.28 0.40 -17.98
CA SER A 230 12.61 0.91 -18.34
C SER A 230 12.89 2.28 -17.73
N CYS A 231 11.92 3.19 -17.74
CA CYS A 231 12.04 4.52 -17.14
C CYS A 231 12.20 4.45 -15.61
N GLU A 232 11.38 3.64 -14.93
CA GLU A 232 11.49 3.42 -13.49
C GLU A 232 12.83 2.79 -13.12
N SER A 233 13.31 1.83 -13.90
CA SER A 233 14.60 1.18 -13.65
C SER A 233 15.76 2.17 -13.81
N TYR A 234 15.69 3.04 -14.83
CA TYR A 234 16.66 4.11 -15.03
C TYR A 234 16.61 5.13 -13.87
N CYS A 235 15.41 5.61 -13.52
CA CYS A 235 15.22 6.61 -12.48
C CYS A 235 15.42 6.12 -11.04
N LYS A 236 15.59 4.81 -10.81
CA LYS A 236 15.97 4.27 -9.49
C LYS A 236 17.42 4.58 -9.11
N SER A 237 18.27 4.88 -10.09
CA SER A 237 19.65 5.26 -9.83
C SER A 237 19.71 6.70 -9.29
N GLU A 238 20.42 6.90 -8.17
CA GLU A 238 20.71 8.24 -7.65
C GLU A 238 21.43 9.12 -8.68
N GLN A 239 22.24 8.52 -9.56
CA GLN A 239 22.98 9.23 -10.61
C GLN A 239 22.05 9.85 -11.67
N HIS A 240 20.81 9.38 -11.76
CA HIS A 240 19.80 9.84 -12.72
C HIS A 240 18.71 10.67 -12.07
N PHE A 241 18.85 11.01 -10.78
CA PHE A 241 17.85 11.72 -10.00
C PHE A 241 17.44 13.05 -10.65
N ASP A 242 18.40 13.93 -10.96
CA ASP A 242 18.11 15.25 -11.53
C ASP A 242 17.45 15.14 -12.91
N GLU A 243 17.92 14.22 -13.77
CA GLU A 243 17.32 13.97 -15.08
C GLU A 243 15.84 13.54 -14.95
N CYS A 244 15.56 12.62 -14.02
CA CYS A 244 14.23 12.09 -13.79
C CYS A 244 13.28 13.09 -13.13
N ILE A 245 13.77 13.91 -12.21
CA ILE A 245 12.98 14.99 -11.59
C ILE A 245 12.69 16.10 -12.59
N ASN A 246 13.67 16.50 -13.41
CA ASN A 246 13.44 17.49 -14.46
C ASN A 246 12.45 16.98 -15.51
N PHE A 247 12.50 15.69 -15.86
CA PHE A 247 11.48 15.06 -16.69
C PHE A 247 10.10 15.07 -16.02
N ALA A 248 10.01 14.70 -14.74
CA ALA A 248 8.76 14.70 -14.01
C ALA A 248 8.12 16.11 -13.94
N GLU A 249 8.94 17.14 -13.76
CA GLU A 249 8.52 18.55 -13.81
C GLU A 249 8.03 18.93 -15.22
N ALA A 250 8.84 18.68 -16.25
CA ALA A 250 8.53 19.05 -17.64
C ALA A 250 7.29 18.31 -18.18
N ALA A 251 7.11 17.04 -17.81
CA ALA A 251 5.95 16.24 -18.20
C ALA A 251 4.72 16.49 -17.30
N GLY A 252 4.86 17.31 -16.24
CA GLY A 252 3.79 17.59 -15.28
C GLY A 252 3.32 16.34 -14.53
N LEU A 253 4.24 15.44 -14.22
CA LEU A 253 3.98 14.16 -13.54
C LEU A 253 4.01 14.26 -12.02
N ALA A 254 4.50 15.38 -11.48
CA ALA A 254 4.55 15.72 -10.06
C ALA A 254 4.16 17.21 -9.88
N THR A 255 3.70 17.57 -8.68
CA THR A 255 3.39 18.97 -8.35
C THR A 255 4.69 19.77 -8.16
N LYS A 256 4.61 21.10 -8.19
CA LYS A 256 5.80 21.94 -7.95
C LYS A 256 6.35 21.70 -6.54
N GLU A 257 5.45 21.53 -5.59
CA GLU A 257 5.75 21.25 -4.19
C GLU A 257 6.50 19.91 -4.08
N ASP A 258 6.05 18.86 -4.78
CA ASP A 258 6.72 17.55 -4.81
C ASP A 258 8.10 17.63 -5.47
N ILE A 259 8.23 18.41 -6.55
CA ILE A 259 9.50 18.60 -7.25
C ILE A 259 10.52 19.32 -6.36
N GLU A 260 10.12 20.41 -5.70
CA GLU A 260 10.99 21.15 -4.77
C GLU A 260 11.41 20.28 -3.58
N LEU A 261 10.48 19.51 -3.04
CA LEU A 261 10.74 18.59 -1.96
C LEU A 261 11.69 17.47 -2.38
N ALA A 262 11.48 16.89 -3.57
CA ALA A 262 12.39 15.90 -4.13
C ALA A 262 13.79 16.51 -4.31
N LYS A 263 13.91 17.71 -4.89
CA LYS A 263 15.20 18.41 -5.08
C LYS A 263 15.93 18.66 -3.75
N LYS A 264 15.21 19.06 -2.69
CA LYS A 264 15.81 19.25 -1.35
C LYS A 264 16.30 17.95 -0.73
N THR A 265 15.54 16.88 -0.90
CA THR A 265 15.76 15.59 -0.23
C THR A 265 16.64 14.63 -1.03
N GLY A 266 16.86 14.89 -2.32
CA GLY A 266 17.49 13.92 -3.24
C GLY A 266 16.57 12.73 -3.54
N GLY A 267 15.25 12.89 -3.37
CA GLY A 267 14.26 11.83 -3.58
C GLY A 267 14.27 10.72 -2.52
N LYS A 268 14.92 10.96 -1.38
CA LYS A 268 15.04 9.99 -0.28
C LYS A 268 14.72 10.65 1.05
N GLY A 269 14.03 9.91 1.90
CA GLY A 269 13.83 10.28 3.29
C GLY A 269 14.93 9.73 4.21
N PRO A 270 14.77 9.93 5.53
CA PRO A 270 15.69 9.39 6.54
C PRO A 270 15.81 7.86 6.43
N GLY A 271 16.98 7.31 6.73
CA GLY A 271 17.27 5.88 6.50
C GLY A 271 17.28 5.45 5.04
N GLY A 272 17.17 6.38 4.08
CA GLY A 272 17.11 6.08 2.65
C GLY A 272 15.76 5.54 2.17
N CYS A 273 14.69 5.72 2.96
CA CYS A 273 13.34 5.36 2.55
C CYS A 273 12.91 6.14 1.29
N THR A 274 12.17 5.51 0.39
CA THR A 274 11.80 6.10 -0.92
C THR A 274 10.29 6.23 -1.13
N SER A 275 9.49 5.96 -0.10
CA SER A 275 8.04 6.12 -0.16
C SER A 275 7.50 6.63 1.17
N LYS A 276 6.37 7.33 1.13
CA LYS A 276 5.69 7.83 2.33
C LYS A 276 5.47 6.75 3.39
N GLU A 277 5.06 5.56 2.98
CA GLU A 277 4.80 4.44 3.89
C GLU A 277 6.08 3.89 4.53
N THR A 278 7.15 3.71 3.74
CA THR A 278 8.43 3.23 4.26
C THR A 278 9.08 4.26 5.15
N CYS A 279 9.00 5.55 4.80
CA CYS A 279 9.49 6.64 5.63
C CYS A 279 8.67 6.82 6.91
N ALA A 280 7.34 6.71 6.84
CA ALA A 280 6.49 6.78 8.02
C ALA A 280 6.80 5.62 8.98
N THR A 281 6.95 4.40 8.46
CA THR A 281 7.35 3.24 9.26
C THR A 281 8.73 3.47 9.90
N TYR A 282 9.71 3.93 9.12
CA TYR A 282 11.06 4.24 9.62
C TYR A 282 11.01 5.29 10.75
N CYS A 283 10.30 6.40 10.54
CA CYS A 283 10.27 7.48 11.52
C CYS A 283 9.38 7.22 12.74
N ASN A 284 8.42 6.28 12.63
CA ASN A 284 7.64 5.83 13.77
C ASN A 284 8.41 4.86 14.67
N ASP A 285 9.56 4.35 14.21
CA ASP A 285 10.48 3.60 15.07
C ASP A 285 11.19 4.56 16.03
N GLN A 286 11.06 4.29 17.33
CA GLN A 286 11.71 5.09 18.37
C GLN A 286 13.24 5.13 18.22
N ALA A 287 13.85 4.08 17.67
CA ALA A 287 15.29 4.04 17.41
C ALA A 287 15.73 5.03 16.33
N HIS A 288 14.82 5.43 15.43
CA HIS A 288 15.09 6.28 14.27
C HIS A 288 14.43 7.66 14.34
N ALA A 289 13.58 7.91 15.37
CA ALA A 289 12.87 9.16 15.53
C ALA A 289 13.79 10.40 15.56
N SER A 290 14.93 10.34 16.25
CA SER A 290 15.89 11.45 16.28
C SER A 290 16.54 11.71 14.92
N GLU A 291 16.80 10.67 14.13
CA GLU A 291 17.31 10.80 12.76
C GLU A 291 16.28 11.50 11.86
N CYS A 292 15.00 11.15 11.99
CA CYS A 292 13.93 11.79 11.21
C CYS A 292 13.74 13.26 11.55
N VAL A 293 13.82 13.64 12.82
CA VAL A 293 13.76 15.06 13.21
C VAL A 293 14.99 15.80 12.68
N GLN A 294 16.18 15.23 12.83
CA GLN A 294 17.41 15.83 12.33
C GLN A 294 17.37 16.01 10.80
N PHE A 295 16.92 14.99 10.07
CA PHE A 295 16.69 15.07 8.63
C PHE A 295 15.73 16.21 8.28
N GLY A 296 14.62 16.36 9.01
CA GLY A 296 13.68 17.45 8.81
C GLY A 296 14.31 18.84 9.03
N ILE A 297 15.18 18.99 10.03
CA ILE A 297 15.93 20.24 10.26
C ILE A 297 16.88 20.52 9.09
N GLU A 298 17.71 19.55 8.73
CA GLU A 298 18.73 19.66 7.68
C GLU A 298 18.14 19.95 6.31
N LYS A 299 17.02 19.31 5.98
CA LYS A 299 16.31 19.49 4.71
C LYS A 299 15.34 20.67 4.72
N GLY A 300 15.23 21.39 5.84
CA GLY A 300 14.35 22.55 5.98
C GLY A 300 12.87 22.20 5.84
N LEU A 301 12.49 21.00 6.30
CA LEU A 301 11.09 20.50 6.35
C LEU A 301 10.41 20.84 7.68
N ILE A 302 11.17 21.39 8.62
CA ILE A 302 10.71 21.88 9.92
C ILE A 302 10.71 23.40 9.90
N SER A 303 9.64 24.03 10.39
CA SER A 303 9.53 25.48 10.47
C SER A 303 10.58 26.07 11.42
N GLU A 304 10.94 27.34 11.27
CA GLU A 304 11.90 27.98 12.18
C GLU A 304 11.37 28.03 13.63
N GLU A 305 10.05 28.22 13.79
CA GLU A 305 9.37 28.15 15.09
C GLU A 305 9.53 26.76 15.73
N ASP A 306 9.28 25.70 14.96
CA ASP A 306 9.44 24.32 15.45
C ASP A 306 10.90 23.99 15.77
N LYS A 307 11.86 24.50 14.98
CA LYS A 307 13.30 24.36 15.27
C LYS A 307 13.67 25.03 16.60
N GLU A 308 13.15 26.22 16.87
CA GLU A 308 13.37 26.92 18.13
C GLU A 308 12.72 26.18 19.31
N ASN A 309 11.47 25.74 19.14
CA ASN A 309 10.77 24.92 20.13
C ASN A 309 11.56 23.65 20.47
N ILE A 310 12.07 22.94 19.46
CA ILE A 310 12.92 21.75 19.62
C ILE A 310 14.20 22.05 20.39
N LYS A 311 14.90 23.15 20.07
CA LYS A 311 16.13 23.57 20.79
C LYS A 311 15.86 23.92 22.26
N ASN A 312 14.72 24.54 22.52
CA ASN A 312 14.37 25.04 23.85
C ASN A 312 13.81 23.94 24.76
N VAL A 313 13.48 22.75 24.26
CA VAL A 313 12.98 21.63 25.09
C VAL A 313 13.99 21.25 26.18
N THR A 314 15.28 21.10 25.83
CA THR A 314 16.31 20.74 26.83
C THR A 314 16.48 21.82 27.89
N GLU A 315 16.35 23.09 27.51
CA GLU A 315 16.43 24.22 28.45
C GLU A 315 15.26 24.23 29.42
N LYS A 316 14.04 23.93 28.93
CA LYS A 316 12.86 23.76 29.77
C LYS A 316 13.03 22.60 30.76
N ILE A 317 13.65 21.49 30.35
CA ILE A 317 13.95 20.37 31.28
C ILE A 317 14.93 20.80 32.36
N GLN A 318 16.02 21.48 31.98
CA GLN A 318 17.02 21.99 32.93
C GLN A 318 16.41 22.99 33.92
N GLN A 319 15.56 23.89 33.45
CA GLN A 319 14.80 24.82 34.31
C GLN A 319 13.86 24.06 35.26
N GLY A 320 13.22 22.99 34.79
CA GLY A 320 12.37 22.12 35.62
C GLY A 320 13.13 21.42 36.74
N LEU A 321 14.33 20.92 36.43
CA LEU A 321 15.21 20.31 37.42
C LEU A 321 15.75 21.33 38.43
N ALA A 322 16.11 22.54 37.98
CA ALA A 322 16.60 23.60 38.85
C ALA A 322 15.51 24.21 39.76
N GLY A 323 14.24 24.10 39.36
CA GLY A 323 13.09 24.64 40.09
C GLY A 323 12.55 23.75 41.21
N ILE A 324 13.13 22.57 41.44
CA ILE A 324 12.69 21.64 42.49
C ILE A 324 13.75 21.48 43.58
N ASP A 325 13.33 20.98 44.74
CA ASP A 325 14.21 20.71 45.87
C ASP A 325 15.39 19.79 45.46
N PRO A 326 16.64 20.01 45.94
CA PRO A 326 17.81 19.23 45.51
C PRO A 326 17.68 17.71 45.72
N GLU A 327 16.96 17.26 46.76
CA GLU A 327 16.70 15.85 46.98
C GLU A 327 15.67 15.30 45.97
N ALA A 328 14.65 16.09 45.65
CA ALA A 328 13.69 15.76 44.59
C ALA A 328 14.35 15.76 43.20
N GLN A 329 15.27 16.70 42.93
CA GLN A 329 16.05 16.75 41.70
C GLN A 329 16.80 15.45 41.48
N LYS A 330 17.56 15.00 42.48
CA LYS A 330 18.31 13.74 42.41
C LYS A 330 17.41 12.53 42.12
N ASN A 331 16.19 12.53 42.68
CA ASN A 331 15.22 11.45 42.43
C ASN A 331 14.65 11.50 41.00
N VAL A 332 14.41 12.69 40.44
CA VAL A 332 13.99 12.85 39.04
C VAL A 332 15.10 12.43 38.08
N GLU A 333 16.35 12.86 38.34
CA GLU A 333 17.50 12.50 37.52
C GLU A 333 17.74 10.97 37.51
N ALA A 334 17.66 10.33 38.68
CA ALA A 334 17.73 8.87 38.79
C ALA A 334 16.57 8.17 38.04
N CYS A 335 15.36 8.75 38.06
CA CYS A 335 14.24 8.25 37.27
C CYS A 335 14.50 8.39 35.76
N PHE A 336 15.06 9.52 35.31
CA PHE A 336 15.42 9.70 33.91
C PHE A 336 16.44 8.64 33.46
N GLU A 337 17.54 8.48 34.20
CA GLU A 337 18.55 7.47 33.91
C GLU A 337 17.95 6.06 33.82
N ASN A 338 16.98 5.75 34.68
CA ASN A 338 16.28 4.46 34.67
C ASN A 338 15.33 4.29 33.48
N LYS A 339 14.56 5.32 33.13
CA LYS A 339 13.50 5.23 32.10
C LYS A 339 13.99 5.36 30.67
N MET A 340 14.96 6.26 30.42
CA MET A 340 15.49 6.49 29.07
C MET A 340 16.92 5.98 28.88
N GLY A 341 17.56 5.51 29.95
CA GLY A 341 18.96 5.08 29.95
C GLY A 341 19.92 6.23 30.25
N ALA A 342 20.95 5.96 31.07
CA ALA A 342 21.92 6.97 31.50
C ALA A 342 22.65 7.64 30.32
N GLU A 343 22.98 6.88 29.27
CA GLU A 343 23.63 7.45 28.08
C GLU A 343 22.70 8.40 27.31
N THR A 344 21.44 8.01 27.10
CA THR A 344 20.42 8.85 26.45
C THR A 344 20.18 10.13 27.25
N TYR A 345 20.07 10.01 28.58
CA TYR A 345 19.89 11.16 29.46
C TYR A 345 21.09 12.12 29.39
N ARG A 346 22.33 11.59 29.44
CA ARG A 346 23.55 12.39 29.26
C ARG A 346 23.56 13.13 27.92
N LYS A 347 23.27 12.40 26.83
CA LYS A 347 23.21 12.97 25.48
C LYS A 347 22.14 14.05 25.36
N LEU A 348 20.98 13.86 25.99
CA LEU A 348 19.90 14.85 26.03
C LEU A 348 20.34 16.12 26.75
N MET A 349 20.96 15.99 27.93
CA MET A 349 21.45 17.13 28.71
C MET A 349 22.62 17.86 28.03
N ALA A 350 23.44 17.13 27.29
CA ALA A 350 24.52 17.68 26.46
C ALA A 350 24.02 18.31 25.15
N LYS A 351 22.70 18.31 24.88
CA LYS A 351 22.09 18.75 23.61
C LYS A 351 22.64 17.99 22.39
N GLU A 352 23.13 16.76 22.59
CA GLU A 352 23.66 15.88 21.54
C GLU A 352 22.54 15.11 20.81
N ILE A 353 21.34 15.01 21.39
CA ILE A 353 20.17 14.37 20.78
C ILE A 353 18.94 15.26 20.90
N VAL A 354 18.06 15.18 19.90
CA VAL A 354 16.75 15.83 19.91
C VAL A 354 15.76 14.98 20.71
N PRO A 355 15.06 15.55 21.72
CA PRO A 355 14.06 14.82 22.49
C PRO A 355 12.91 14.33 21.60
N THR A 356 12.63 13.03 21.69
CA THR A 356 11.54 12.36 20.98
C THR A 356 10.29 12.32 21.85
N GLN A 357 9.15 11.93 21.28
CA GLN A 357 7.91 11.76 22.04
C GLN A 357 8.07 10.81 23.23
N ALA A 358 8.77 9.68 23.04
CA ALA A 358 9.02 8.72 24.11
C ALA A 358 9.91 9.27 25.24
N ILE A 359 10.90 10.10 24.88
CA ILE A 359 11.70 10.85 25.86
C ILE A 359 10.79 11.83 26.61
N GLY A 360 9.93 12.56 25.91
CA GLY A 360 8.93 13.46 26.50
C GLY A 360 7.99 12.75 27.49
N THR A 361 7.45 11.59 27.13
CA THR A 361 6.61 10.76 28.02
C THR A 361 7.38 10.29 29.25
N SER A 362 8.64 9.89 29.10
CA SER A 362 9.49 9.48 30.21
C SER A 362 9.77 10.64 31.16
N ILE A 363 10.02 11.83 30.62
CA ILE A 363 10.24 13.05 31.39
C ILE A 363 9.00 13.40 32.21
N GLN A 364 7.84 13.45 31.56
CA GLN A 364 6.56 13.74 32.20
C GLN A 364 6.31 12.75 33.35
N PHE A 365 6.45 11.44 33.09
CA PHE A 365 6.29 10.41 34.10
C PHE A 365 7.19 10.63 35.32
N CYS A 366 8.47 10.92 35.11
CA CYS A 366 9.42 11.07 36.21
C CYS A 366 9.16 12.32 37.07
N PHE A 367 8.73 13.43 36.46
CA PHE A 367 8.30 14.60 37.24
C PHE A 367 7.02 14.32 38.03
N GLU A 368 6.03 13.65 37.43
CA GLU A 368 4.80 13.26 38.12
C GLU A 368 5.06 12.29 39.29
N ASP A 369 5.92 11.29 39.10
CA ASP A 369 6.30 10.34 40.13
C ASP A 369 7.07 11.01 41.28
N ALA A 370 8.01 11.90 40.97
CA ALA A 370 8.74 12.65 41.98
C ALA A 370 7.82 13.54 42.82
N MET A 371 6.85 14.21 42.19
CA MET A 371 5.84 15.01 42.88
C MET A 371 4.96 14.17 43.81
N LYS A 372 4.57 12.97 43.37
CA LYS A 372 3.82 12.03 44.20
C LYS A 372 4.62 11.58 45.42
N LYS A 373 5.87 11.16 45.23
CA LYS A 373 6.77 10.75 46.32
C LYS A 373 7.05 11.89 47.29
N TYR A 374 7.24 13.11 46.79
CA TYR A 374 7.40 14.29 47.63
C TYR A 374 6.17 14.54 48.50
N ALA A 375 4.96 14.47 47.94
CA ALA A 375 3.71 14.63 48.69
C ALA A 375 3.52 13.54 49.76
N GLU A 376 3.88 12.29 49.46
CA GLU A 376 3.89 11.18 50.43
C GLU A 376 4.90 11.42 51.56
N THR A 377 6.12 11.85 51.24
CA THR A 377 7.16 12.18 52.23
C THR A 377 6.73 13.31 53.15
N MET A 378 6.12 14.37 52.60
CA MET A 378 5.60 15.48 53.40
C MET A 378 4.45 15.04 54.31
N ARG A 379 3.54 14.19 53.83
CA ARG A 379 2.49 13.59 54.69
C ARG A 379 3.08 12.75 55.82
N ALA A 380 4.12 11.97 55.55
CA ALA A 380 4.79 11.15 56.56
C ALA A 380 5.52 12.00 57.61
N LYS A 381 6.21 13.08 57.20
CA LYS A 381 6.84 14.04 58.12
C LYS A 381 5.82 14.75 59.01
N MET A 382 4.70 15.21 58.42
CA MET A 382 3.58 15.79 59.19
C MET A 382 2.98 14.81 60.21
N MET A 383 3.02 13.51 59.95
CA MET A 383 2.58 12.47 60.90
C MET A 383 3.62 12.18 62.00
N GLN A 384 4.91 12.42 61.76
CA GLN A 384 6.00 12.17 62.74
C GLN A 384 6.26 13.36 63.68
N GLU A 385 6.05 14.60 63.24
CA GLU A 385 6.33 15.81 64.02
C GLU A 385 5.15 16.30 64.89
N GLY A 386 4.04 15.55 64.95
CA GLY A 386 2.79 16.00 65.57
C GLY A 386 2.01 14.95 66.36
N GLY A 387 2.59 14.46 67.46
CA GLY A 387 1.83 13.91 68.59
C GLY A 387 1.12 15.02 69.36
N GLY A 388 0.03 15.54 68.82
CA GLY A 388 -0.80 16.56 69.47
C GLY A 388 -2.27 16.30 69.20
N SER A 389 -2.98 15.87 70.24
CA SER A 389 -4.44 15.72 70.24
C SER A 389 -5.12 17.02 69.81
N TYR A 390 -5.70 17.03 68.61
CA TYR A 390 -6.74 17.98 68.22
C TYR A 390 -7.99 17.18 67.87
N GLY A 391 -9.04 17.38 68.66
CA GLY A 391 -10.32 16.71 68.50
C GLY A 391 -11.08 17.15 67.25
N GLY A 392 -11.86 16.20 66.71
CA GLY A 392 -13.09 16.44 65.97
C GLY A 392 -13.07 17.53 64.89
N GLY A 393 -12.41 17.28 63.77
CA GLY A 393 -12.52 18.10 62.56
C GLY A 393 -11.89 17.39 61.37
N SER A 394 -12.60 17.35 60.25
CA SER A 394 -12.20 16.76 58.96
C SER A 394 -10.72 16.98 58.61
N ALA A 395 -10.10 15.94 58.04
CA ALA A 395 -8.72 15.91 57.54
C ALA A 395 -8.29 17.23 56.84
N PRO A 396 -7.04 17.70 57.02
CA PRO A 396 -6.56 18.89 56.32
C PRO A 396 -6.62 18.67 54.81
N GLN A 397 -7.54 19.35 54.15
CA GLN A 397 -7.57 19.45 52.70
C GLN A 397 -6.44 20.41 52.27
N GLY A 398 -5.40 19.84 51.66
CA GLY A 398 -4.48 20.59 50.80
C GLY A 398 -3.09 20.83 51.39
N ILE A 399 -2.09 20.52 50.57
CA ILE A 399 -0.73 21.05 50.66
C ILE A 399 -0.83 22.60 50.63
N PRO A 400 -0.08 23.35 51.45
CA PRO A 400 -0.10 24.82 51.43
C PRO A 400 0.08 25.34 50.00
N LYS A 401 -0.87 26.17 49.55
CA LYS A 401 -0.86 26.73 48.19
C LYS A 401 0.42 27.51 47.91
N GLU A 402 1.09 28.03 48.93
CA GLU A 402 2.35 28.76 48.81
C GLU A 402 3.52 27.86 48.36
N MET A 403 3.53 26.56 48.69
CA MET A 403 4.58 25.64 48.21
C MET A 403 4.31 25.12 46.79
N MET A 404 3.04 25.02 46.38
CA MET A 404 2.67 24.73 44.99
C MET A 404 2.81 25.95 44.05
N GLN A 405 3.12 27.14 44.58
CA GLN A 405 3.34 28.35 43.79
C GLN A 405 4.79 28.55 43.33
N GLN A 406 5.74 27.73 43.80
CA GLN A 406 7.15 27.81 43.39
C GLN A 406 7.54 26.83 42.29
N ILE A 407 6.67 25.88 41.94
CA ILE A 407 6.81 25.12 40.70
C ILE A 407 6.26 26.02 39.59
N PRO A 408 7.07 26.43 38.60
CA PRO A 408 6.60 27.31 37.54
C PRO A 408 5.39 26.64 36.87
N LYS A 409 4.23 27.28 36.92
CA LYS A 409 3.05 26.82 36.17
C LYS A 409 3.34 26.74 34.68
N GLU A 410 4.38 27.44 34.21
CA GLU A 410 4.97 27.31 32.88
C GLU A 410 5.45 25.88 32.56
N LEU A 411 5.99 25.12 33.52
CA LEU A 411 6.51 23.76 33.27
C LEU A 411 5.41 22.69 33.12
N GLN A 412 4.30 22.82 33.85
CA GLN A 412 3.15 21.91 33.71
C GLN A 412 2.26 22.25 32.50
N GLN A 413 2.30 23.49 32.00
CA GLN A 413 1.41 23.94 30.91
C GLN A 413 2.12 24.16 29.56
N GLN A 414 3.45 24.34 29.51
CA GLN A 414 4.20 24.63 28.27
C GLN A 414 5.14 23.50 27.80
N ILE A 415 5.10 22.35 28.46
CA ILE A 415 5.72 21.11 27.98
C ILE A 415 4.73 20.09 27.34
N PRO A 416 3.38 20.16 27.43
CA PRO A 416 2.55 19.03 26.97
C PRO A 416 1.52 19.27 25.83
N LYS A 417 1.81 20.01 24.74
CA LYS A 417 1.05 19.83 23.48
C LYS A 417 1.92 19.77 22.23
N GLU A 418 2.97 20.58 22.12
CA GLU A 418 3.86 20.58 20.96
C GLU A 418 4.67 19.27 20.83
N LEU A 419 4.98 18.61 21.96
CA LEU A 419 5.69 17.32 22.01
C LEU A 419 4.77 16.09 21.89
N GLN A 420 3.45 16.26 21.99
CA GLN A 420 2.47 15.17 21.90
C GLN A 420 2.01 14.89 20.47
N GLN A 421 2.24 15.82 19.55
CA GLN A 421 1.97 15.59 18.15
C GLN A 421 3.09 14.71 17.60
N GLN A 422 2.70 13.56 17.03
CA GLN A 422 3.52 12.77 16.12
C GLN A 422 4.33 13.73 15.24
N ILE A 423 5.57 13.38 14.88
CA ILE A 423 6.38 13.97 13.80
C ILE A 423 5.63 15.15 13.16
N PRO A 424 6.01 16.43 13.41
CA PRO A 424 5.20 17.60 13.07
C PRO A 424 4.38 17.37 11.80
N GLU A 425 3.08 17.64 11.79
CA GLU A 425 2.23 17.30 10.61
C GLU A 425 2.86 17.74 9.29
N SER A 426 3.62 18.85 9.30
CA SER A 426 4.51 19.29 8.24
C SER A 426 5.47 18.20 7.74
N ILE A 427 6.26 17.54 8.58
CA ILE A 427 7.15 16.44 8.20
C ILE A 427 6.38 15.23 7.69
N ARG A 428 5.22 14.88 8.26
CA ARG A 428 4.40 13.72 7.82
C ARG A 428 3.69 13.96 6.49
N GLN A 429 3.29 15.21 6.22
CA GLN A 429 2.63 15.63 4.98
C GLN A 429 3.63 16.01 3.89
N GLN A 430 4.86 16.38 4.23
CA GLN A 430 5.93 16.79 3.31
C GLN A 430 6.99 15.69 3.11
N ILE A 431 6.59 14.41 3.15
CA ILE A 431 7.45 13.31 2.65
C ILE A 431 7.21 13.18 1.14
N PRO A 432 8.25 13.24 0.29
CA PRO A 432 8.05 13.28 -1.16
C PRO A 432 7.34 12.02 -1.68
N GLU A 433 6.32 12.21 -2.52
CA GLU A 433 5.66 11.13 -3.30
C GLU A 433 6.43 10.77 -4.59
N ALA A 434 7.72 11.09 -4.65
CA ALA A 434 8.55 10.72 -5.79
C ALA A 434 9.13 9.31 -5.60
N ALA A 435 8.61 8.35 -6.37
CA ALA A 435 9.03 6.95 -6.50
C ALA A 435 8.34 5.90 -5.58
N GLY A 436 7.01 5.94 -5.51
CA GLY A 436 6.21 4.79 -5.07
C GLY A 436 4.81 4.87 -5.64
N GLY A 437 4.59 4.32 -6.84
CA GLY A 437 3.26 4.33 -7.44
C GLY A 437 2.31 3.38 -6.72
N TYR A 438 1.40 3.90 -5.90
CA TYR A 438 0.08 3.32 -5.61
C TYR A 438 -0.87 4.43 -5.12
N GLN A 439 -2.06 4.51 -5.72
CA GLN A 439 -3.12 5.46 -5.38
C GLN A 439 -3.81 5.04 -4.07
N SER A 440 -3.97 5.98 -3.14
CA SER A 440 -5.00 5.90 -2.10
C SER A 440 -6.39 6.15 -2.68
N ALA A 441 -7.37 5.36 -2.25
CA ALA A 441 -8.78 5.48 -2.59
C ALA A 441 -9.39 6.82 -2.12
N PRO A 442 -10.45 7.34 -2.78
CA PRO A 442 -11.04 8.63 -2.42
C PRO A 442 -11.70 8.58 -1.03
N THR A 443 -11.40 9.60 -0.23
CA THR A 443 -12.07 9.92 1.04
C THR A 443 -13.50 10.35 0.76
N GLY A 444 -14.48 9.52 1.16
CA GLY A 444 -15.90 9.86 1.00
C GLY A 444 -16.92 8.74 1.25
N ALA A 445 -16.53 7.58 1.77
CA ALA A 445 -17.50 6.53 2.14
C ALA A 445 -17.90 6.67 3.62
N VAL A 446 -19.07 7.26 3.85
CA VAL A 446 -19.77 7.15 5.14
C VAL A 446 -20.19 5.70 5.32
N SER A 447 -19.73 5.03 6.38
CA SER A 447 -20.20 3.69 6.75
C SER A 447 -21.69 3.74 7.14
N PRO A 448 -22.56 2.89 6.57
CA PRO A 448 -23.84 2.62 7.20
C PRO A 448 -23.59 1.76 8.45
N GLN A 449 -24.11 2.22 9.58
CA GLN A 449 -24.19 1.45 10.81
C GLN A 449 -25.06 0.21 10.60
N GLY A 450 -24.60 -0.94 11.11
CA GLY A 450 -25.44 -2.13 11.31
C GLY A 450 -25.43 -3.12 10.14
N GLY A 451 -24.45 -4.03 10.13
CA GLY A 451 -24.44 -5.22 9.27
C GLY A 451 -23.21 -6.07 9.55
N ALA A 452 -23.41 -7.35 9.86
CA ALA A 452 -22.33 -8.29 10.14
C ALA A 452 -21.33 -8.35 8.97
N ALA A 453 -20.04 -8.21 9.27
CA ALA A 453 -18.97 -8.30 8.28
C ALA A 453 -18.81 -9.75 7.77
N PRO A 454 -18.43 -9.97 6.50
CA PRO A 454 -18.15 -11.31 5.99
C PRO A 454 -16.92 -11.90 6.70
N ALA A 455 -16.93 -13.23 6.91
CA ALA A 455 -15.82 -13.95 7.53
C ALA A 455 -14.49 -13.68 6.79
N PRO A 456 -13.41 -13.27 7.49
CA PRO A 456 -12.13 -13.01 6.86
C PRO A 456 -11.48 -14.30 6.38
N SER A 457 -10.79 -14.24 5.23
CA SER A 457 -9.99 -15.37 4.75
C SER A 457 -8.83 -15.62 5.73
N CYS A 458 -8.88 -16.71 6.48
CA CYS A 458 -7.90 -17.05 7.52
C CYS A 458 -6.45 -17.22 7.04
N GLY A 459 -6.22 -17.27 5.72
CA GLY A 459 -4.88 -17.39 5.12
C GLY A 459 -3.89 -16.31 5.58
N MET A 460 -4.35 -15.10 5.90
CA MET A 460 -3.50 -14.00 6.33
C MET A 460 -2.93 -14.15 7.75
N PHE A 461 -3.46 -15.07 8.55
CA PHE A 461 -3.01 -15.31 9.94
C PHE A 461 -2.11 -16.55 10.09
N THR A 462 -1.90 -17.31 9.01
CA THR A 462 -1.15 -18.58 9.02
C THR A 462 0.31 -18.42 9.45
N ASN A 463 0.92 -17.25 9.19
CA ASN A 463 2.31 -16.95 9.54
C ASN A 463 2.46 -16.03 10.77
N VAL A 464 1.35 -15.64 11.40
CA VAL A 464 1.39 -14.80 12.62
C VAL A 464 1.74 -15.71 13.81
N PRO A 465 2.86 -15.52 14.52
CA PRO A 465 3.26 -16.40 15.62
C PRO A 465 2.26 -16.39 16.78
N SER A 466 1.81 -15.19 17.18
CA SER A 466 0.75 -14.98 18.18
C SER A 466 -0.20 -13.87 17.72
N CYS A 467 -1.50 -14.07 17.93
CA CYS A 467 -2.52 -13.07 17.59
C CYS A 467 -2.37 -11.78 18.40
N ASP A 468 -1.69 -11.81 19.55
CA ASP A 468 -1.43 -10.62 20.37
C ASP A 468 -0.37 -9.68 19.73
N MET A 469 0.32 -10.14 18.69
CA MET A 469 1.27 -9.33 17.91
C MET A 469 0.56 -8.47 16.84
N ILE A 470 -0.76 -8.62 16.68
CA ILE A 470 -1.54 -7.80 15.74
C ILE A 470 -1.92 -6.49 16.44
N PRO A 471 -1.57 -5.31 15.90
CA PRO A 471 -1.78 -4.03 16.59
C PRO A 471 -3.26 -3.62 16.74
N ASP A 472 -4.13 -4.10 15.85
CA ASP A 472 -5.55 -3.75 15.84
C ASP A 472 -6.40 -4.80 16.59
N PRO A 473 -7.24 -4.41 17.57
CA PRO A 473 -8.05 -5.34 18.36
C PRO A 473 -9.03 -6.20 17.53
N ARG A 474 -9.54 -5.69 16.40
CA ARG A 474 -10.42 -6.47 15.51
C ARG A 474 -9.61 -7.50 14.70
N GLY A 475 -8.38 -7.15 14.33
CA GLY A 475 -7.41 -8.07 13.74
C GLY A 475 -6.93 -9.16 14.71
N GLN A 476 -6.74 -8.83 15.99
CA GLN A 476 -6.45 -9.83 17.03
C GLN A 476 -7.60 -10.84 17.16
N GLU A 477 -8.83 -10.34 17.22
CA GLU A 477 -10.03 -11.18 17.31
C GLU A 477 -10.23 -12.04 16.06
N ALA A 478 -10.06 -11.47 14.86
CA ALA A 478 -10.11 -12.23 13.61
C ALA A 478 -9.01 -13.31 13.51
N CYS A 479 -7.81 -13.04 14.02
CA CYS A 479 -6.74 -14.03 14.11
C CYS A 479 -7.08 -15.16 15.08
N ARG A 480 -7.67 -14.84 16.25
CA ARG A 480 -8.12 -15.83 17.23
C ARG A 480 -9.28 -16.69 16.73
N GLN A 481 -10.12 -16.16 15.84
CA GLN A 481 -11.18 -16.92 15.19
C GLN A 481 -10.66 -17.83 14.06
N CYS A 482 -9.43 -17.60 13.59
CA CYS A 482 -8.81 -18.31 12.48
C CYS A 482 -7.71 -19.31 12.90
N LYS A 483 -7.28 -19.30 14.16
CA LYS A 483 -6.37 -20.27 14.79
C LYS A 483 -7.15 -21.16 15.74
#